data_AF-A0A535WSH3-F1
#
_entry.id   AF-A0A535WSH3-F1
#
_cell.length_a   1.000
_cell.length_b   1.000
_cell.length_c   1.000
_cell.angle_alpha   90.00
_cell.angle_beta   90.00
_cell.angle_gamma   90.00
#
_symmetry.space_group_name_H-M   'P 1'
#
loop_
_entity.id
_entity.type
_entity.pdbx_description
1 polymer ?
#
loop_
_entity_poly.entity_id
_entity_poly.type
_entity_poly.pdbx_seq_one_letter_code
_entity_poly.pdbx_strand_id
1 'polypeptide(L)' 'MRSMFDRIARRYDLVNTVLSAGTDAGWRRHAARETRLGPGGSALDVACGSGKLTAELSKIAAPKGRVV' A
#
# COMPACT_ATOMS: atom_id res chain seq x y z
N MET A 1 -18.15 -17.58 3.57
CA MET A 1 -17.57 -16.72 4.63
C MET A 1 -16.68 -15.60 4.06
N ARG A 2 -15.71 -15.89 3.19
CA ARG A 2 -14.77 -14.90 2.58
C ARG A 2 -15.45 -13.69 1.89
N SER A 3 -16.52 -13.92 1.12
CA SER A 3 -17.25 -12.88 0.38
C SER A 3 -17.88 -11.79 1.26
N MET A 4 -18.38 -12.14 2.44
CA MET A 4 -19.00 -11.16 3.35
C MET A 4 -17.94 -10.23 3.95
N PHE A 5 -16.76 -10.78 4.30
CA PHE A 5 -15.60 -10.02 4.77
C PHE A 5 -15.03 -9.10 3.69
N ASP A 6 -14.88 -9.56 2.45
CA ASP A 6 -14.40 -8.74 1.33
C ASP A 6 -15.31 -7.54 1.05
N ARG A 7 -16.62 -7.70 1.27
CA ARG A 7 -17.60 -6.63 1.05
C ARG A 7 -17.57 -5.57 2.15
N ILE A 8 -17.29 -5.98 3.39
CA ILE A 8 -17.10 -5.08 4.53
C ILE A 8 -15.77 -4.33 4.39
N ALA A 9 -14.68 -5.02 4.04
CA ALA A 9 -13.37 -4.44 3.83
C ALA A 9 -13.38 -3.33 2.77
N ARG A 10 -14.04 -3.54 1.62
CA ARG A 10 -14.16 -2.51 0.57
C ARG A 10 -14.91 -1.25 1.03
N ARG A 11 -15.97 -1.41 1.83
CA ARG A 11 -16.71 -0.26 2.37
C ARG A 11 -15.91 0.47 3.44
N TYR A 12 -15.19 -0.26 4.29
CA TYR A 12 -14.30 0.33 5.30
C TYR A 12 -13.12 1.07 4.67
N ASP A 13 -12.49 0.51 3.65
CA ASP A 13 -11.42 1.20 2.91
C ASP A 13 -11.92 2.52 2.31
N LEU A 14 -13.15 2.54 1.78
CA LEU A 14 -13.77 3.74 1.24
C LEU A 14 -14.05 4.76 2.35
N VAL A 15 -14.65 4.31 3.46
CA VAL A 15 -14.95 5.16 4.62
C VAL A 15 -13.67 5.71 5.25
N ASN A 16 -12.62 4.92 5.43
CA ASN A 16 -11.32 5.38 5.91
C ASN A 16 -10.71 6.39 4.93
N THR A 17 -10.80 6.15 3.62
CA THR A 17 -10.29 7.11 2.63
C THR A 17 -11.05 8.44 2.71
N VAL A 18 -12.36 8.41 2.90
CA VAL A 18 -13.21 9.62 2.99
C VAL A 18 -13.05 10.34 4.33
N LEU A 19 -13.06 9.61 5.46
CA LEU A 19 -12.88 10.16 6.82
C LEU A 19 -11.47 10.71 7.03
N SER A 20 -10.46 10.07 6.46
CA SER A 20 -9.09 10.59 6.46
C SER A 20 -8.86 11.68 5.39
N ALA A 21 -9.91 12.13 4.66
CA ALA A 21 -9.81 13.11 3.58
C ALA A 21 -8.72 12.78 2.52
N GLY A 22 -8.47 11.49 2.26
CA GLY A 22 -7.43 11.04 1.35
C GLY A 22 -5.99 11.13 1.88
N THR A 23 -5.79 11.58 3.13
CA THR A 23 -4.47 11.75 3.76
C THR A 23 -3.70 10.43 3.87
N ASP A 24 -4.42 9.30 3.97
CA ASP A 24 -3.88 7.94 3.96
C ASP A 24 -2.94 7.67 2.76
N ALA A 25 -3.22 8.26 1.59
CA ALA A 25 -2.34 8.13 0.43
C ALA A 25 -1.01 8.88 0.61
N GLY A 26 -1.03 10.03 1.29
CA GLY A 26 0.17 10.80 1.62
C GLY A 26 1.06 10.06 2.62
N TRP A 27 0.46 9.49 3.67
CA TRP A 27 1.19 8.69 4.67
C TRP A 27 1.85 7.47 4.06
N ARG A 28 1.18 6.73 3.17
CA ARG A 28 1.81 5.59 2.47
C ARG A 28 2.97 6.01 1.60
N ARG A 29 2.86 7.10 0.84
CA ARG A 29 3.98 7.62 0.03
C ARG A 29 5.15 8.03 0.90
N HIS A 30 4.88 8.70 2.02
CA HIS A 30 5.92 9.09 2.95
C HIS A 30 6.61 7.86 3.55
N ALA A 31 5.84 6.91 4.09
CA ALA A 31 6.36 5.65 4.62
C ALA A 31 7.19 4.88 3.58
N ALA A 32 6.71 4.80 2.33
CA ALA A 32 7.45 4.14 1.25
C ALA A 32 8.79 4.84 0.94
N ARG A 33 8.86 6.18 1.02
CA ARG A 33 10.12 6.93 0.82
C ARG A 33 11.09 6.78 1.99
N GLU A 34 10.60 6.68 3.22
CA GLU A 34 11.44 6.49 4.41
C GLU A 34 12.17 5.13 4.43
N THR A 35 11.71 4.15 3.64
CA THR A 35 12.40 2.85 3.49
C THR A 35 13.80 2.97 2.88
N ARG A 36 14.15 4.13 2.29
CA ARG A 36 15.37 4.33 1.48
C ARG A 36 15.51 3.30 0.35
N LEU A 37 14.40 2.69 -0.06
CA LEU A 37 14.34 1.81 -1.20
C LEU A 37 14.72 2.61 -2.44
N GLY A 38 15.59 2.04 -3.27
CA GLY A 38 16.00 2.62 -4.53
C GLY A 38 15.68 1.71 -5.71
N PRO A 39 15.88 2.19 -6.96
CA PRO A 39 15.75 1.38 -8.16
C PRO A 39 16.57 0.09 -8.08
N GLY A 40 15.97 -1.06 -8.37
CA GLY A 40 16.62 -2.36 -8.25
C GLY A 40 16.61 -2.97 -6.84
N GLY A 41 16.12 -2.25 -5.83
CA GLY A 41 16.04 -2.72 -4.45
C GLY A 41 14.93 -3.77 -4.23
N SER A 42 14.98 -4.43 -3.07
CA SER A 42 13.97 -5.40 -2.66
C SER A 42 13.24 -4.96 -1.39
N ALA A 43 11.93 -5.15 -1.33
CA ALA A 43 11.11 -4.87 -0.15
C ALA A 43 10.05 -5.96 0.08
N LEU A 44 9.61 -6.12 1.33
CA LEU A 44 8.54 -7.04 1.74
C LEU A 44 7.46 -6.23 2.46
N ASP A 45 6.22 -6.30 1.97
CA ASP A 45 5.05 -5.67 2.57
C ASP A 45 4.31 -6.68 3.46
N VAL A 46 4.60 -6.63 4.76
CA VAL A 46 3.99 -7.53 5.73
C VAL A 46 2.58 -7.05 6.06
N ALA A 47 1.59 -7.93 5.87
CA ALA A 47 0.17 -7.62 6.02
C ALA A 47 -0.37 -6.57 5.03
N CYS A 48 -0.04 -6.72 3.74
CA CYS A 48 -0.31 -5.69 2.72
C CYS A 48 -1.79 -5.33 2.49
N GLY A 49 -2.76 -6.07 3.05
CA GLY A 49 -4.18 -5.76 2.96
C GLY A 49 -4.63 -5.59 1.50
N SER A 50 -5.06 -4.37 1.13
CA SER A 50 -5.47 -4.04 -0.25
C SER A 50 -4.30 -3.78 -1.23
N GLY A 51 -3.05 -3.97 -0.81
CA GLY A 51 -1.84 -3.91 -1.66
C GLY A 51 -1.42 -2.49 -2.06
N LYS A 52 -2.02 -1.45 -1.46
CA LYS A 52 -1.76 -0.05 -1.84
C LYS A 52 -0.34 0.41 -1.47
N LEU A 53 0.22 -0.09 -0.36
CA LEU A 53 1.61 0.22 0.02
C LEU A 53 2.60 -0.53 -0.88
N THR A 54 2.35 -1.81 -1.14
CA THR A 54 3.08 -2.64 -2.11
C THR A 54 3.21 -1.94 -3.47
N ALA A 55 2.12 -1.33 -3.96
CA ALA A 55 2.13 -0.59 -5.21
C ALA A 55 3.03 0.66 -5.17
N GLU A 56 3.07 1.39 -4.07
CA GLU A 56 3.97 2.55 -3.93
C GLU A 56 5.44 2.11 -3.83
N LEU A 57 5.74 1.06 -3.08
CA LEU A 57 7.09 0.47 -3.01
C LEU A 57 7.55 -0.04 -4.38
N SER A 58 6.67 -0.66 -5.16
CA SER A 58 7.00 -1.17 -6.49
C SER A 58 7.37 -0.05 -7.47
N LYS A 59 6.76 1.13 -7.35
CA LYS A 59 7.13 2.30 -8.18
C LYS A 59 8.53 2.81 -7.86
N ILE A 60 8.94 2.74 -6.59
CA ILE A 60 10.27 3.15 -6.13
C ILE A 60 11.33 2.12 -6.52
N ALA A 61 11.01 0.84 -6.44
CA ALA A 61 11.91 -0.26 -6.73
C ALA A 61 12.14 -0.48 -8.24
N ALA A 62 11.22 -0.04 -9.11
CA ALA A 62 11.34 -0.14 -10.56
C ALA A 62 12.65 0.49 -11.09
N PRO A 63 13.21 0.01 -12.22
CA PRO A 63 12.65 -0.99 -13.15
C PRO A 63 13.01 -2.45 -12.84
N LYS A 64 14.01 -2.73 -12.01
CA LYS A 64 14.51 -4.10 -11.74
C LYS A 64 14.31 -4.58 -10.29
N GLY A 65 13.64 -3.78 -9.46
CA GLY A 65 13.43 -4.13 -8.06
C GLY A 65 12.32 -5.14 -7.84
N ARG A 66 12.29 -5.70 -6.64
CA ARG A 66 11.36 -6.77 -6.26
C ARG A 66 10.59 -6.38 -5.02
N VAL A 67 9.27 -6.35 -5.10
CA VAL A 67 8.40 -6.12 -3.94
C VAL A 67 7.47 -7.31 -3.80
N VAL A 68 7.40 -7.87 -2.59
CA VAL A 68 6.58 -9.03 -2.25
C VAL A 68 5.60 -8.67 -1.16
#